data_AF-A0A4Q5U0L4-F1
#
_entry.id   AF-A0A4Q5U0L4-F1
#
_cell.length_a   1.000
_cell.length_b   1.000
_cell.length_c   1.000
_cell.angle_alpha   90.00
_cell.angle_beta   90.00
_cell.angle_gamma   90.00
#
_symmetry.space_group_name_H-M   'P 1'
#
loop_
_entity.id
_entity.type
_entity.pdbx_description
1 polymer ?
#
loop_
_entity_poly.entity_id
_entity_poly.type
_entity_poly.pdbx_seq_one_letter_code
_entity_poly.pdbx_strand_id
1 'polypeptide(L)'
;MPDFPFPFPADTLSMVESAKVNWYYRRYAEEYYREYRIGHFLLAAYAAVPALLTPDLLYKLWQNFSRYTWGRDQTSIHRIAVADLLLSPFCREAGFELYEMNHEIRLCFLQWLENERESDYWRSCNLPSTDDIARFSEAYHLQSNPGNTRWGISYNDAQSFEALSFYDPAQAAQRLFSRIHSLSAASRLNESELLTILDLFIKTSQRLKRRKDGQGYSYFHGQEGWMNAWKELLQTNTKGFIDKLNKDPELLALLDDTSDGGIEVVLSKGVVESIHVLAPRKLKALVVGMDCDGSEAFTGQGVFADWASSFAQLLQELETKNESVFITHLDNETSKDRILEQWRSLVENAGEEDDLLLYLAGESTVEQGHCLVRCPGKKGAAASDGMQFLADTEIGSIANDSRCASVTLVLEVDQCGTGFWLDPGKTGNCVFASGRYEERNGSGQHIDNRERGIFTKAMITGLRKSGLRVTNRQLFVDVLSEYRQLTQLLYSNSGV
;
A
#
# COMPACT_ATOMS: atom_id res chain seq x y z
N MET A 1 -17.65 -21.62 -3.37
CA MET A 1 -17.24 -20.52 -4.26
C MET A 1 -17.97 -20.69 -5.59
N PRO A 2 -18.16 -19.64 -6.40
CA PRO A 2 -18.48 -19.80 -7.82
C PRO A 2 -17.60 -20.88 -8.48
N ASP A 3 -18.20 -21.88 -9.12
CA ASP A 3 -17.49 -22.79 -10.02
C ASP A 3 -17.70 -22.31 -11.46
N PHE A 4 -16.87 -21.37 -11.91
CA PHE A 4 -16.79 -21.05 -13.34
C PHE A 4 -15.89 -22.10 -14.03
N PRO A 5 -16.22 -22.56 -15.25
CA PRO A 5 -15.38 -23.52 -15.98
C PRO A 5 -14.12 -22.86 -16.60
N PHE A 6 -13.88 -21.59 -16.28
CA PHE A 6 -12.76 -20.77 -16.71
C PHE A 6 -12.29 -19.92 -15.52
N PRO A 7 -11.03 -19.46 -15.51
CA PRO A 7 -10.42 -18.77 -14.37
C PRO A 7 -10.89 -17.31 -14.25
N PHE A 8 -12.18 -17.13 -13.95
CA PHE A 8 -12.74 -15.81 -13.66
C PHE A 8 -12.38 -15.35 -12.25
N PRO A 9 -11.88 -14.11 -12.04
CA PRO A 9 -11.34 -13.63 -10.76
C PRO A 9 -12.43 -13.24 -9.75
N ALA A 10 -13.36 -14.16 -9.46
CA ALA A 10 -14.49 -13.91 -8.56
C ALA A 10 -14.14 -13.91 -7.06
N ASP A 11 -12.93 -14.31 -6.69
CA ASP A 11 -12.39 -14.24 -5.33
C ASP A 11 -12.29 -12.79 -4.82
N THR A 12 -12.19 -11.83 -5.74
CA THR A 12 -12.17 -10.40 -5.43
C THR A 12 -13.55 -9.77 -5.23
N LEU A 13 -14.63 -10.48 -5.58
CA LEU A 13 -15.99 -9.95 -5.51
C LEU A 13 -16.60 -10.17 -4.12
N SER A 14 -17.46 -9.24 -3.69
CA SER A 14 -18.31 -9.50 -2.53
C SER A 14 -19.25 -10.68 -2.79
N MET A 15 -19.81 -11.26 -1.71
CA MET A 15 -20.77 -12.37 -1.83
C MET A 15 -21.96 -12.01 -2.74
N VAL A 16 -22.46 -10.77 -2.67
CA VAL A 16 -23.58 -10.30 -3.49
C VAL A 16 -23.20 -10.17 -4.96
N GLU A 17 -22.04 -9.56 -5.25
CA GLU A 17 -21.57 -9.39 -6.63
C GLU A 17 -21.24 -10.74 -7.28
N SER A 18 -20.60 -11.63 -6.52
CA SER A 18 -20.34 -13.00 -6.94
C SER A 18 -21.64 -13.74 -7.28
N ALA A 19 -22.69 -13.59 -6.47
CA ALA A 19 -24.00 -14.19 -6.75
C ALA A 19 -24.63 -13.65 -8.06
N LYS A 20 -24.49 -12.34 -8.34
CA LYS A 20 -25.00 -11.72 -9.57
C LYS A 20 -24.31 -12.27 -10.83
N VAL A 21 -22.97 -12.36 -10.82
CA VAL A 21 -22.20 -12.90 -11.94
C VAL A 21 -22.50 -14.39 -12.14
N ASN A 22 -22.56 -15.16 -11.05
CA ASN A 22 -22.93 -16.58 -11.08
C ASN A 22 -24.31 -16.79 -11.69
N TRP A 23 -25.30 -16.00 -11.27
CA TRP A 23 -26.65 -16.09 -11.81
C TRP A 23 -26.66 -15.87 -13.32
N TYR A 24 -25.96 -14.84 -13.80
CA TYR A 24 -25.88 -14.53 -15.23
C TYR A 24 -25.16 -15.62 -16.01
N TYR A 25 -24.05 -16.14 -15.48
CA TYR A 25 -23.32 -17.26 -16.09
C TYR A 25 -24.18 -18.52 -16.16
N ARG A 26 -24.80 -18.95 -15.06
CA ARG A 26 -25.67 -20.14 -15.04
C ARG A 26 -26.82 -19.98 -16.03
N ARG A 27 -27.47 -18.82 -16.03
CA ARG A 27 -28.59 -18.54 -16.91
C ARG A 27 -28.19 -18.61 -18.38
N TYR A 28 -27.15 -17.88 -18.79
CA TYR A 28 -26.90 -17.64 -20.20
C TYR A 28 -25.75 -18.43 -20.81
N ALA A 29 -24.90 -19.03 -19.98
CA ALA A 29 -23.79 -19.86 -20.44
C ALA A 29 -23.93 -21.33 -20.01
N GLU A 30 -24.69 -21.69 -18.97
CA GLU A 30 -24.88 -23.09 -18.58
C GLU A 30 -26.23 -23.65 -19.07
N GLU A 31 -27.35 -23.04 -18.66
CA GLU A 31 -28.72 -23.50 -19.02
C GLU A 31 -28.96 -23.44 -20.54
N TYR A 32 -28.50 -22.37 -21.19
CA TYR A 32 -28.61 -22.16 -22.64
C TYR A 32 -27.28 -22.38 -23.38
N TYR A 33 -26.36 -23.21 -22.82
CA TYR A 33 -25.03 -23.42 -23.40
C TYR A 33 -25.06 -23.85 -24.87
N ARG A 34 -26.05 -24.66 -25.27
CA ARG A 34 -26.19 -25.15 -26.65
C ARG A 34 -26.43 -24.02 -27.64
N GLU A 35 -27.23 -23.01 -27.27
CA GLU A 35 -27.53 -21.89 -28.14
C GLU A 35 -26.48 -20.77 -28.04
N TYR A 36 -25.96 -20.50 -26.84
CA TYR A 36 -25.20 -19.27 -26.57
C TYR A 36 -23.72 -19.48 -26.29
N ARG A 37 -23.31 -20.70 -25.90
CA ARG A 37 -21.95 -21.02 -25.45
C ARG A 37 -21.49 -19.96 -24.43
N ILE A 38 -20.30 -19.37 -24.61
CA ILE A 38 -19.79 -18.28 -23.77
C ILE A 38 -20.14 -16.87 -24.30
N GLY A 39 -20.90 -16.76 -25.38
CA GLY A 39 -21.08 -15.51 -26.13
C GLY A 39 -21.68 -14.36 -25.30
N HIS A 40 -22.66 -14.64 -24.45
CA HIS A 40 -23.24 -13.66 -23.52
C HIS A 40 -22.22 -13.14 -22.50
N PHE A 41 -21.30 -13.99 -22.09
CA PHE A 41 -20.24 -13.65 -21.13
C PHE A 41 -19.13 -12.83 -21.81
N LEU A 42 -18.80 -13.14 -23.07
CA LEU A 42 -17.90 -12.32 -23.89
C LEU A 42 -18.47 -10.93 -24.14
N LEU A 43 -19.76 -10.81 -24.46
CA LEU A 43 -20.37 -9.48 -24.65
C LEU A 43 -20.35 -8.66 -23.36
N ALA A 44 -20.57 -9.29 -22.20
CA ALA A 44 -20.41 -8.62 -20.91
C ALA A 44 -18.97 -8.13 -20.71
N ALA A 45 -17.97 -8.92 -21.09
CA ALA A 45 -16.57 -8.49 -21.05
C ALA A 45 -16.28 -7.32 -22.00
N TYR A 46 -16.84 -7.31 -23.21
CA TYR A 46 -16.65 -6.19 -24.14
C TYR A 46 -17.34 -4.92 -23.65
N ALA A 47 -18.52 -5.07 -23.06
CA ALA A 47 -19.27 -3.97 -22.45
C ALA A 47 -18.59 -3.42 -21.18
N ALA A 48 -17.65 -4.15 -20.59
CA ALA A 48 -16.87 -3.66 -19.48
C ALA A 48 -15.84 -2.60 -19.92
N VAL A 49 -15.53 -2.47 -21.22
CA VAL A 49 -14.52 -1.51 -21.71
C VAL A 49 -15.03 -0.06 -21.71
N PRO A 50 -16.18 0.30 -22.31
CA PRO A 50 -16.71 1.67 -22.20
C PRO A 50 -17.06 2.06 -20.75
N ALA A 51 -17.10 3.37 -20.48
CA ALA A 51 -17.48 3.88 -19.16
C ALA A 51 -18.99 3.74 -18.91
N LEU A 52 -19.78 4.03 -19.95
CA LEU A 52 -21.23 4.00 -19.92
C LEU A 52 -21.75 3.19 -21.10
N LEU A 53 -22.94 2.63 -20.94
CA LEU A 53 -23.57 1.78 -21.95
C LEU A 53 -24.85 2.41 -22.45
N THR A 54 -25.06 2.35 -23.75
CA THR A 54 -26.37 2.60 -24.37
C THR A 54 -26.75 1.36 -25.17
N PRO A 55 -28.05 1.11 -25.42
CA PRO A 55 -28.48 0.03 -26.29
C PRO A 55 -27.81 0.10 -27.67
N ASP A 56 -27.70 1.31 -28.25
CA ASP A 56 -27.04 1.50 -29.54
C ASP A 56 -25.55 1.11 -29.49
N LEU A 57 -24.79 1.62 -28.50
CA LEU A 57 -23.38 1.27 -28.34
C LEU A 57 -23.18 -0.24 -28.18
N LEU A 58 -24.00 -0.92 -27.38
CA LEU A 58 -23.91 -2.38 -27.23
C LEU A 58 -24.22 -3.12 -28.52
N TYR A 59 -25.20 -2.67 -29.30
CA TYR A 59 -25.44 -3.22 -30.63
C TYR A 59 -24.26 -2.97 -31.57
N LYS A 60 -23.59 -1.82 -31.50
CA LYS A 60 -22.38 -1.53 -32.28
C LYS A 60 -21.21 -2.43 -31.88
N LEU A 61 -20.99 -2.65 -30.59
CA LEU A 61 -20.00 -3.61 -30.11
C LEU A 61 -20.33 -5.03 -30.60
N TRP A 62 -21.57 -5.47 -30.44
CA TRP A 62 -22.01 -6.77 -30.95
C TRP A 62 -21.81 -6.90 -32.47
N GLN A 63 -22.18 -5.89 -33.27
CA GLN A 63 -22.02 -5.92 -34.73
C GLN A 63 -20.56 -6.10 -35.17
N ASN A 64 -19.62 -5.50 -34.43
CA ASN A 64 -18.20 -5.50 -34.81
C ASN A 64 -17.39 -6.64 -34.17
N PHE A 65 -17.83 -7.14 -33.01
CA PHE A 65 -17.09 -8.12 -32.20
C PHE A 65 -17.87 -9.41 -31.89
N SER A 66 -18.97 -9.68 -32.61
CA SER A 66 -19.81 -10.86 -32.34
C SER A 66 -19.17 -12.19 -32.68
N ARG A 67 -18.23 -12.27 -33.63
CA ARG A 67 -17.68 -13.54 -34.10
C ARG A 67 -16.47 -13.96 -33.27
N TYR A 68 -16.41 -15.25 -32.93
CA TYR A 68 -15.28 -15.83 -32.21
C TYR A 68 -15.16 -17.33 -32.52
N THR A 69 -13.98 -17.89 -32.29
CA THR A 69 -13.74 -19.34 -32.35
C THR A 69 -13.97 -19.95 -30.98
N TRP A 70 -14.71 -21.06 -30.89
CA TRP A 70 -14.85 -21.84 -29.65
C TRP A 70 -14.51 -23.30 -29.91
N GLY A 71 -13.33 -23.72 -29.48
CA GLY A 71 -12.78 -25.02 -29.86
C GLY A 71 -12.43 -25.02 -31.35
N ARG A 72 -13.14 -25.81 -32.17
CA ARG A 72 -12.94 -25.88 -33.62
C ARG A 72 -14.01 -25.15 -34.44
N ASP A 73 -15.05 -24.66 -33.77
CA ASP A 73 -16.19 -24.04 -34.45
C ASP A 73 -16.04 -22.52 -34.51
N GLN A 74 -16.35 -21.94 -35.66
CA GLN A 74 -16.67 -20.51 -35.75
C GLN A 74 -18.09 -20.30 -35.24
N THR A 75 -18.25 -19.41 -34.26
CA THR A 75 -19.53 -19.11 -33.64
C THR A 75 -19.72 -17.60 -33.53
N SER A 76 -20.91 -17.19 -33.09
CA SER A 76 -21.24 -15.78 -32.92
C SER A 76 -22.09 -15.55 -31.69
N ILE A 77 -21.83 -14.45 -31.00
CA ILE A 77 -22.65 -13.95 -29.89
C ILE A 77 -24.10 -13.75 -30.39
N HIS A 78 -25.06 -14.34 -29.70
CA HIS A 78 -26.47 -14.19 -30.06
C HIS A 78 -26.94 -12.75 -29.81
N ARG A 79 -27.67 -12.15 -30.76
CA ARG A 79 -28.11 -10.74 -30.69
C ARG A 79 -28.92 -10.37 -29.44
N ILE A 80 -29.58 -11.35 -28.83
CA ILE A 80 -30.39 -11.16 -27.61
C ILE A 80 -29.52 -10.84 -26.39
N ALA A 81 -28.23 -11.20 -26.43
CA ALA A 81 -27.27 -10.93 -25.36
C ALA A 81 -27.17 -9.43 -25.03
N VAL A 82 -27.46 -8.54 -25.99
CA VAL A 82 -27.51 -7.09 -25.74
C VAL A 82 -28.60 -6.75 -24.71
N ALA A 83 -29.81 -7.26 -24.90
CA ALA A 83 -30.92 -7.02 -23.98
C ALA A 83 -30.70 -7.75 -22.64
N ASP A 84 -30.27 -9.01 -22.69
CA ASP A 84 -29.98 -9.81 -21.49
C ASP A 84 -28.91 -9.16 -20.60
N LEU A 85 -27.88 -8.57 -21.21
CA LEU A 85 -26.82 -7.86 -20.49
C LEU A 85 -27.33 -6.59 -19.82
N LEU A 86 -28.09 -5.76 -20.54
CA LEU A 86 -28.65 -4.52 -19.98
C LEU A 86 -29.62 -4.79 -18.84
N LEU A 87 -30.35 -5.90 -18.90
CA LEU A 87 -31.31 -6.34 -17.88
C LEU A 87 -30.67 -7.24 -16.80
N SER A 88 -29.36 -7.48 -16.88
CA SER A 88 -28.65 -8.29 -15.89
C SER A 88 -28.59 -7.59 -14.52
N PRO A 89 -28.51 -8.33 -13.40
CA PRO A 89 -28.52 -7.74 -12.06
C PRO A 89 -27.27 -6.93 -11.70
N PHE A 90 -26.27 -6.91 -12.58
CA PHE A 90 -25.05 -6.12 -12.45
C PHE A 90 -24.98 -4.94 -13.42
N CYS A 91 -26.00 -4.72 -14.24
CA CYS A 91 -26.21 -3.48 -14.98
C CYS A 91 -27.34 -2.68 -14.32
N ARG A 92 -27.16 -1.37 -14.17
CA ARG A 92 -28.20 -0.46 -13.67
C ARG A 92 -28.44 0.66 -14.65
N GLU A 93 -29.67 1.13 -14.75
CA GLU A 93 -30.00 2.33 -15.51
C GLU A 93 -29.55 3.56 -14.71
N ALA A 94 -28.64 4.34 -15.27
CA ALA A 94 -28.14 5.61 -14.73
C ALA A 94 -28.90 6.82 -15.30
N GLY A 95 -29.65 6.63 -16.39
CA GLY A 95 -30.53 7.61 -17.02
C GLY A 95 -31.27 6.97 -18.19
N PHE A 96 -32.21 7.68 -18.81
CA PHE A 96 -33.02 7.14 -19.91
C PHE A 96 -32.17 6.54 -21.06
N GLU A 97 -32.20 5.21 -21.17
CA GLU A 97 -31.37 4.40 -22.07
C GLU A 97 -29.85 4.54 -21.87
N LEU A 98 -29.43 4.90 -20.66
CA LEU A 98 -28.04 5.01 -20.23
C LEU A 98 -27.81 4.06 -19.05
N TYR A 99 -26.85 3.16 -19.18
CA TYR A 99 -26.61 2.10 -18.22
C TYR A 99 -25.16 2.10 -17.74
N GLU A 100 -24.96 1.56 -16.55
CA GLU A 100 -23.65 1.38 -15.94
C GLU A 100 -23.52 -0.04 -15.42
N MET A 101 -22.39 -0.68 -15.69
CA MET A 101 -22.02 -1.95 -15.07
C MET A 101 -21.47 -1.71 -13.67
N ASN A 102 -21.84 -2.53 -12.69
CA ASN A 102 -21.24 -2.50 -11.35
C ASN A 102 -19.70 -2.54 -11.46
N HIS A 103 -19.04 -1.63 -10.75
CA HIS A 103 -17.61 -1.36 -10.90
C HIS A 103 -16.72 -2.58 -10.60
N GLU A 104 -16.94 -3.29 -9.50
CA GLU A 104 -16.11 -4.45 -9.16
C GLU A 104 -16.30 -5.61 -10.15
N ILE A 105 -17.54 -5.84 -10.59
CA ILE A 105 -17.85 -6.83 -11.62
C ILE A 105 -17.20 -6.44 -12.96
N ARG A 106 -17.26 -5.16 -13.34
CA ARG A 106 -16.60 -4.61 -14.52
C ARG A 106 -15.09 -4.86 -14.47
N LEU A 107 -14.44 -4.59 -13.33
CA LEU A 107 -13.02 -4.84 -13.14
C LEU A 107 -12.66 -6.33 -13.28
N CYS A 108 -13.49 -7.23 -12.77
CA CYS A 108 -13.29 -8.67 -12.94
C CYS A 108 -13.38 -9.11 -14.41
N PHE A 109 -14.35 -8.57 -15.17
CA PHE A 109 -14.47 -8.86 -16.59
C PHE A 109 -13.27 -8.36 -17.40
N LEU A 110 -12.79 -7.15 -17.12
CA LEU A 110 -11.59 -6.60 -17.76
C LEU A 110 -10.34 -7.43 -17.42
N GLN A 111 -10.16 -7.76 -16.14
CA GLN A 111 -9.06 -8.61 -15.69
C GLN A 111 -9.11 -10.00 -16.32
N TRP A 112 -10.30 -10.59 -16.45
CA TRP A 112 -10.49 -11.87 -17.13
C TRP A 112 -10.12 -11.80 -18.61
N LEU A 113 -10.59 -10.78 -19.33
CA LEU A 113 -10.31 -10.59 -20.76
C LEU A 113 -8.80 -10.43 -21.02
N GLU A 114 -8.08 -9.77 -20.11
CA GLU A 114 -6.65 -9.53 -20.22
C GLU A 114 -5.78 -10.72 -19.78
N ASN A 115 -6.08 -11.33 -18.63
CA ASN A 115 -5.32 -12.47 -18.12
C ASN A 115 -5.37 -13.65 -19.09
N GLU A 116 -6.56 -13.94 -19.62
CA GLU A 116 -6.73 -15.07 -20.51
C GLU A 116 -6.12 -14.82 -21.89
N ARG A 117 -5.87 -13.56 -22.29
CA ARG A 117 -5.25 -13.23 -23.58
C ARG A 117 -3.90 -13.91 -23.79
N GLU A 118 -3.16 -14.17 -22.71
CA GLU A 118 -1.86 -14.85 -22.77
C GLU A 118 -1.96 -16.38 -22.90
N SER A 119 -3.15 -16.95 -22.71
CA SER A 119 -3.42 -18.37 -22.90
C SER A 119 -3.49 -18.73 -24.38
N ASP A 120 -2.81 -19.80 -24.79
CA ASP A 120 -2.84 -20.31 -26.17
C ASP A 120 -4.26 -20.65 -26.63
N TYR A 121 -5.10 -21.14 -25.73
CA TYR A 121 -6.50 -21.41 -26.03
C TYR A 121 -7.25 -20.12 -26.38
N TRP A 122 -7.03 -19.05 -25.62
CA TRP A 122 -7.70 -17.77 -25.85
C TRP A 122 -7.22 -17.06 -27.11
N ARG A 123 -5.93 -17.14 -27.42
CA ARG A 123 -5.39 -16.65 -28.70
C ARG A 123 -6.05 -17.36 -29.88
N SER A 124 -6.36 -18.66 -29.76
CA SER A 124 -7.09 -19.42 -30.79
C SER A 124 -8.55 -18.99 -30.94
N CYS A 125 -9.14 -18.34 -29.93
CA CYS A 125 -10.52 -17.87 -29.94
C CYS A 125 -10.74 -16.63 -30.81
N ASN A 126 -9.67 -15.97 -31.30
CA ASN A 126 -9.72 -14.77 -32.15
C ASN A 126 -10.59 -13.65 -31.55
N LEU A 127 -10.41 -13.39 -30.25
CA LEU A 127 -11.13 -12.34 -29.52
C LEU A 127 -10.41 -10.99 -29.68
N PRO A 128 -11.16 -9.86 -29.72
CA PRO A 128 -10.55 -8.53 -29.73
C PRO A 128 -9.86 -8.25 -28.38
N SER A 129 -8.80 -7.43 -28.42
CA SER A 129 -8.18 -6.92 -27.21
C SER A 129 -9.02 -5.79 -26.58
N THR A 130 -8.75 -5.47 -25.30
CA THR A 130 -9.35 -4.30 -24.64
C THR A 130 -9.03 -3.00 -25.40
N ASP A 131 -7.81 -2.87 -25.94
CA ASP A 131 -7.41 -1.75 -26.79
C ASP A 131 -8.22 -1.64 -28.08
N ASP A 132 -8.51 -2.76 -28.76
CA ASP A 132 -9.32 -2.76 -29.99
C ASP A 132 -10.74 -2.26 -29.71
N ILE A 133 -11.33 -2.72 -28.61
CA ILE A 133 -12.66 -2.30 -28.17
C ILE A 133 -12.65 -0.85 -27.73
N ALA A 134 -11.61 -0.40 -27.01
CA ALA A 134 -11.47 0.98 -26.56
C ALA A 134 -11.36 1.95 -27.74
N ARG A 135 -10.50 1.65 -28.72
CA ARG A 135 -10.35 2.46 -29.94
C ARG A 135 -11.63 2.48 -30.77
N PHE A 136 -12.34 1.35 -30.85
CA PHE A 136 -13.65 1.31 -31.49
C PHE A 136 -14.66 2.20 -30.76
N SER A 137 -14.71 2.12 -29.42
CA SER A 137 -15.60 2.95 -28.60
C SER A 137 -15.30 4.43 -28.80
N GLU A 138 -14.02 4.84 -28.79
CA GLU A 138 -13.63 6.22 -29.08
C GLU A 138 -14.10 6.64 -30.48
N ALA A 139 -13.81 5.85 -31.51
CA ALA A 139 -14.20 6.15 -32.89
C ALA A 139 -15.72 6.28 -33.07
N TYR A 140 -16.51 5.46 -32.37
CA TYR A 140 -17.97 5.58 -32.34
C TYR A 140 -18.43 6.91 -31.71
N HIS A 141 -17.78 7.35 -30.64
CA HIS A 141 -18.12 8.61 -29.95
C HIS A 141 -17.60 9.86 -30.68
N LEU A 142 -16.65 9.74 -31.62
CA LEU A 142 -16.27 10.82 -32.52
C LEU A 142 -17.35 11.14 -33.57
N GLN A 143 -18.30 10.23 -33.79
CA GLN A 143 -19.42 10.40 -34.72
C GLN A 143 -20.70 10.78 -33.96
N SER A 144 -21.65 11.40 -34.67
CA SER A 144 -22.98 11.65 -34.11
C SER A 144 -23.67 10.33 -33.80
N ASN A 145 -24.09 10.14 -32.55
CA ASN A 145 -24.83 8.95 -32.12
C ASN A 145 -25.91 9.32 -31.08
N PRO A 146 -26.84 8.41 -30.75
CA PRO A 146 -27.95 8.70 -29.84
C PRO A 146 -27.48 9.14 -28.44
N GLY A 147 -26.40 8.55 -27.93
CA GLY A 147 -25.81 8.88 -26.63
C GLY A 147 -25.31 10.32 -26.60
N ASN A 148 -24.45 10.68 -27.56
CA ASN A 148 -23.89 12.03 -27.70
C ASN A 148 -24.98 13.09 -27.83
N THR A 149 -26.00 12.80 -28.64
CA THR A 149 -27.10 13.74 -28.92
C THR A 149 -27.95 13.98 -27.68
N ARG A 150 -28.13 12.96 -26.83
CA ARG A 150 -28.99 13.03 -25.65
C ARG A 150 -28.28 13.55 -24.41
N TRP A 151 -27.07 13.06 -24.15
CA TRP A 151 -26.35 13.30 -22.90
C TRP A 151 -25.22 14.32 -23.02
N GLY A 152 -24.91 14.77 -24.23
CA GLY A 152 -24.03 15.91 -24.48
C GLY A 152 -22.56 15.65 -24.16
N ILE A 153 -21.85 16.73 -23.82
CA ILE A 153 -20.39 16.77 -23.71
C ILE A 153 -19.88 15.89 -22.56
N SER A 154 -20.50 15.94 -21.38
CA SER A 154 -20.00 15.19 -20.22
C SER A 154 -20.05 13.66 -20.45
N TYR A 155 -21.03 13.16 -21.21
CA TYR A 155 -21.07 11.77 -21.65
C TYR A 155 -19.92 11.44 -22.61
N ASN A 156 -19.65 12.31 -23.60
CA ASN A 156 -18.57 12.11 -24.56
C ASN A 156 -17.20 12.15 -23.88
N ASP A 157 -16.98 13.09 -22.97
CA ASP A 157 -15.75 13.22 -22.19
C ASP A 157 -15.49 11.93 -21.41
N ALA A 158 -16.50 11.41 -20.72
CA ALA A 158 -16.35 10.18 -19.95
C ALA A 158 -15.96 8.98 -20.83
N GLN A 159 -16.61 8.84 -21.98
CA GLN A 159 -16.31 7.76 -22.92
C GLN A 159 -14.92 7.90 -23.55
N SER A 160 -14.52 9.13 -23.91
CA SER A 160 -13.23 9.41 -24.51
C SER A 160 -12.09 9.19 -23.51
N PHE A 161 -12.20 9.70 -22.28
CA PHE A 161 -11.16 9.52 -21.26
C PHE A 161 -11.02 8.05 -20.86
N GLU A 162 -12.14 7.34 -20.71
CA GLU A 162 -12.10 5.91 -20.41
C GLU A 162 -11.43 5.13 -21.55
N ALA A 163 -11.82 5.35 -22.80
CA ALA A 163 -11.19 4.70 -23.94
C ALA A 163 -9.68 5.00 -24.01
N LEU A 164 -9.31 6.28 -23.93
CA LEU A 164 -7.92 6.73 -24.00
C LEU A 164 -7.06 6.07 -22.92
N SER A 165 -7.60 5.90 -21.72
CA SER A 165 -6.86 5.30 -20.61
C SER A 165 -6.49 3.82 -20.81
N PHE A 166 -7.03 3.12 -21.81
CA PHE A 166 -6.61 1.75 -22.15
C PHE A 166 -5.29 1.71 -22.93
N TYR A 167 -5.05 2.68 -23.83
CA TYR A 167 -3.89 2.68 -24.74
C TYR A 167 -2.95 3.87 -24.58
N ASP A 168 -3.34 4.92 -23.86
CA ASP A 168 -2.49 6.05 -23.47
C ASP A 168 -2.92 6.60 -22.08
N PRO A 169 -2.58 5.89 -20.99
CA PRO A 169 -2.92 6.30 -19.62
C PRO A 169 -2.37 7.67 -19.23
N ALA A 170 -1.21 8.06 -19.77
CA ALA A 170 -0.58 9.35 -19.50
C ALA A 170 -1.43 10.50 -20.04
N GLN A 171 -1.83 10.41 -21.31
CA GLN A 171 -2.69 11.42 -21.91
C GLN A 171 -4.09 11.42 -21.28
N ALA A 172 -4.63 10.26 -20.91
CA ALA A 172 -5.90 10.18 -20.19
C ALA A 172 -5.84 10.92 -18.85
N ALA A 173 -4.78 10.71 -18.05
CA ALA A 173 -4.57 11.43 -16.80
C ALA A 173 -4.52 12.94 -17.05
N GLN A 174 -3.70 13.40 -18.01
CA GLN A 174 -3.55 14.81 -18.33
C GLN A 174 -4.89 15.46 -18.71
N ARG A 175 -5.71 14.79 -19.54
CA ARG A 175 -7.03 15.32 -19.95
C ARG A 175 -8.02 15.33 -18.79
N LEU A 176 -8.04 14.29 -17.96
CA LEU A 176 -8.87 14.25 -16.76
C LEU A 176 -8.51 15.39 -15.80
N PHE A 177 -7.23 15.58 -15.48
CA PHE A 177 -6.77 16.70 -14.64
C PHE A 177 -7.14 18.06 -15.21
N SER A 178 -6.90 18.26 -16.51
CA SER A 178 -7.27 19.51 -17.18
C SER A 178 -8.77 19.78 -17.09
N ARG A 179 -9.61 18.73 -17.21
CA ARG A 179 -11.06 18.85 -17.08
C ARG A 179 -11.45 19.20 -15.64
N ILE A 180 -10.90 18.52 -14.64
CA ILE A 180 -11.13 18.79 -13.22
C ILE A 180 -10.75 20.25 -12.87
N HIS A 181 -9.57 20.69 -13.32
CA HIS A 181 -9.11 22.07 -13.12
C HIS A 181 -10.05 23.08 -13.80
N SER A 182 -10.50 22.79 -15.03
CA SER A 182 -11.44 23.69 -15.74
C SER A 182 -12.80 23.81 -15.04
N LEU A 183 -13.30 22.72 -14.45
CA LEU A 183 -14.59 22.69 -13.77
C LEU A 183 -14.54 23.38 -12.40
N SER A 184 -13.42 23.24 -11.69
CA SER A 184 -13.20 23.88 -10.39
C SER A 184 -12.96 25.38 -10.50
N ALA A 185 -12.24 25.83 -11.53
CA ALA A 185 -11.99 27.26 -11.78
C ALA A 185 -13.19 28.01 -12.38
N ALA A 186 -14.29 27.33 -12.72
CA ALA A 186 -15.46 27.97 -13.31
C ALA A 186 -16.17 28.88 -12.28
N SER A 187 -16.66 30.05 -12.73
CA SER A 187 -17.32 31.03 -11.85
C SER A 187 -18.55 30.48 -11.10
N ARG A 188 -19.14 29.41 -11.61
CA ARG A 188 -20.15 28.62 -10.92
C ARG A 188 -19.77 27.14 -11.01
N LEU A 189 -19.46 26.56 -9.86
CA LEU A 189 -19.10 25.15 -9.75
C LEU A 189 -20.28 24.26 -10.19
N ASN A 190 -20.05 23.40 -11.17
CA ASN A 190 -20.97 22.33 -11.52
C ASN A 190 -20.59 21.06 -10.74
N GLU A 191 -21.03 20.97 -9.49
CA GLU A 191 -20.67 19.87 -8.56
C GLU A 191 -20.99 18.49 -9.14
N SER A 192 -22.12 18.34 -9.84
CA SER A 192 -22.52 17.06 -10.42
C SER A 192 -21.55 16.60 -11.51
N GLU A 193 -21.08 17.51 -12.36
CA GLU A 193 -20.14 17.18 -13.42
C GLU A 193 -18.74 16.94 -12.86
N LEU A 194 -18.31 17.75 -11.89
CA LEU A 194 -17.05 17.55 -11.18
C LEU A 194 -17.01 16.19 -10.47
N LEU A 195 -18.08 15.83 -9.74
CA LEU A 195 -18.22 14.52 -9.10
C LEU A 195 -18.10 13.37 -10.10
N THR A 196 -18.69 13.54 -11.29
CA THR A 196 -18.64 12.53 -12.35
C THR A 196 -17.21 12.32 -12.86
N ILE A 197 -16.48 13.41 -13.10
CA ILE A 197 -15.09 13.34 -13.58
C ILE A 197 -14.14 12.83 -12.49
N LEU A 198 -14.35 13.22 -11.23
CA LEU A 198 -13.60 12.67 -10.08
C LEU A 198 -13.83 11.16 -9.93
N ASP A 199 -15.09 10.71 -10.04
CA ASP A 199 -15.43 9.29 -9.99
C ASP A 199 -14.76 8.51 -11.13
N LEU A 200 -14.76 9.06 -12.34
CA LEU A 200 -14.05 8.47 -13.48
C LEU A 200 -12.54 8.37 -13.27
N PHE A 201 -11.92 9.42 -12.71
CA PHE A 201 -10.50 9.40 -12.34
C PHE A 201 -10.19 8.28 -11.35
N ILE A 202 -10.96 8.18 -10.27
CA ILE A 202 -10.79 7.17 -9.23
C ILE A 202 -10.96 5.76 -9.82
N LYS A 203 -12.02 5.52 -10.60
CA LYS A 203 -12.27 4.23 -11.26
C LYS A 203 -11.16 3.84 -12.23
N THR A 204 -10.63 4.81 -12.98
CA THR A 204 -9.49 4.60 -13.89
C THR A 204 -8.23 4.22 -13.12
N SER A 205 -7.92 4.94 -12.03
CA SER A 205 -6.77 4.63 -11.16
C SER A 205 -6.86 3.20 -10.61
N GLN A 206 -8.01 2.83 -10.05
CA GLN A 206 -8.26 1.50 -9.49
C GLN A 206 -8.10 0.40 -10.54
N ARG A 207 -8.60 0.62 -11.77
CA ARG A 207 -8.41 -0.32 -12.88
C ARG A 207 -6.93 -0.49 -13.22
N LEU A 208 -6.17 0.59 -13.40
CA LEU A 208 -4.74 0.53 -13.72
C LEU A 208 -3.93 -0.16 -12.62
N LYS A 209 -4.23 0.13 -11.36
CA LYS A 209 -3.65 -0.54 -10.18
C LYS A 209 -3.89 -2.05 -10.23
N ARG A 210 -5.13 -2.46 -10.53
CA ARG A 210 -5.53 -3.87 -10.57
C ARG A 210 -4.92 -4.63 -11.75
N ARG A 211 -4.74 -3.97 -12.89
CA ARG A 211 -4.01 -4.48 -14.06
C ARG A 211 -2.50 -4.65 -13.80
N LYS A 212 -1.99 -4.13 -12.68
CA LYS A 212 -0.54 -4.02 -12.41
C LYS A 212 0.21 -3.26 -13.50
N ASP A 213 -0.48 -2.32 -14.17
CA ASP A 213 0.15 -1.40 -15.10
C ASP A 213 0.90 -0.33 -14.29
N GLY A 214 2.11 -0.67 -13.84
CA GLY A 214 2.89 0.19 -12.95
C GLY A 214 3.23 1.55 -13.58
N GLN A 215 3.45 1.59 -14.89
CA GLN A 215 3.73 2.84 -15.61
C GLN A 215 2.45 3.68 -15.71
N GLY A 216 1.33 3.10 -16.14
CA GLY A 216 0.05 3.81 -16.23
C GLY A 216 -0.45 4.29 -14.87
N TYR A 217 -0.37 3.46 -13.83
CA TYR A 217 -0.80 3.79 -12.47
C TYR A 217 0.00 4.94 -11.85
N SER A 218 1.28 5.10 -12.21
CA SER A 218 2.12 6.18 -11.67
C SER A 218 1.57 7.59 -11.92
N TYR A 219 0.84 7.79 -13.02
CA TYR A 219 0.20 9.07 -13.35
C TYR A 219 -1.01 9.41 -12.47
N PHE A 220 -1.57 8.42 -11.76
CA PHE A 220 -2.77 8.58 -10.93
C PHE A 220 -2.48 8.43 -9.43
N HIS A 221 -1.50 7.59 -9.06
CA HIS A 221 -1.30 7.12 -7.69
C HIS A 221 -1.18 8.25 -6.65
N GLY A 222 -0.38 9.28 -6.94
CA GLY A 222 -0.15 10.39 -6.00
C GLY A 222 -1.36 11.30 -5.78
N GLN A 223 -2.40 11.18 -6.61
CA GLN A 223 -3.56 12.07 -6.59
C GLN A 223 -4.86 11.32 -6.26
N GLU A 224 -4.88 9.98 -6.35
CA GLU A 224 -6.07 9.16 -6.07
C GLU A 224 -6.61 9.39 -4.65
N GLY A 225 -5.75 9.46 -3.64
CA GLY A 225 -6.16 9.71 -2.26
C GLY A 225 -6.84 11.08 -2.10
N TRP A 226 -6.27 12.11 -2.75
CA TRP A 226 -6.83 13.46 -2.76
C TRP A 226 -8.16 13.52 -3.51
N MET A 227 -8.27 12.93 -4.69
CA MET A 227 -9.52 12.90 -5.46
C MET A 227 -10.64 12.18 -4.70
N ASN A 228 -10.30 11.11 -3.97
CA ASN A 228 -11.26 10.44 -3.08
C ASN A 228 -11.69 11.35 -1.92
N ALA A 229 -10.76 12.05 -1.26
CA ALA A 229 -11.09 12.97 -0.19
C ALA A 229 -12.00 14.10 -0.72
N TRP A 230 -11.63 14.72 -1.84
CA TRP A 230 -12.40 15.81 -2.43
C TRP A 230 -13.80 15.35 -2.86
N LYS A 231 -13.94 14.13 -3.39
CA LYS A 231 -15.25 13.53 -3.68
C LYS A 231 -16.14 13.44 -2.42
N GLU A 232 -15.60 13.00 -1.28
CA GLU A 232 -16.36 12.97 -0.02
C GLU A 232 -16.85 14.36 0.40
N LEU A 233 -15.97 15.36 0.25
CA LEU A 233 -16.31 16.75 0.56
C LEU A 233 -17.48 17.26 -0.31
N LEU A 234 -17.41 17.03 -1.63
CA LEU A 234 -18.48 17.42 -2.57
C LEU A 234 -19.80 16.66 -2.30
N GLN A 235 -19.72 15.45 -1.77
CA GLN A 235 -20.90 14.67 -1.34
C GLN A 235 -21.41 15.09 0.04
N THR A 236 -20.93 16.20 0.61
CA THR A 236 -21.25 16.70 1.95
C THR A 236 -20.86 15.76 3.09
N ASN A 237 -20.01 14.77 2.83
CA ASN A 237 -19.45 13.88 3.83
C ASN A 237 -18.17 14.50 4.44
N THR A 238 -18.35 15.61 5.17
CA THR A 238 -17.24 16.33 5.82
C THR A 238 -16.43 15.43 6.75
N LYS A 239 -17.09 14.51 7.48
CA LYS A 239 -16.40 13.55 8.33
C LYS A 239 -15.49 12.62 7.52
N GLY A 240 -16.00 12.06 6.42
CA GLY A 240 -15.21 11.21 5.52
C GLY A 240 -14.00 11.93 4.90
N PHE A 241 -14.17 13.21 4.54
CA PHE A 241 -13.07 14.06 4.08
C PHE A 241 -12.00 14.24 5.15
N ILE A 242 -12.39 14.66 6.37
CA ILE A 242 -11.47 14.88 7.49
C ILE A 242 -10.78 13.57 7.90
N ASP A 243 -11.52 12.48 8.00
CA ASP A 243 -10.98 11.16 8.35
C ASP A 243 -9.93 10.68 7.34
N LYS A 244 -10.10 11.00 6.04
CA LYS A 244 -9.10 10.66 5.01
C LYS A 244 -7.85 11.51 5.15
N LEU A 245 -7.99 12.81 5.34
CA LEU A 245 -6.86 13.73 5.53
C LEU A 245 -6.06 13.40 6.78
N ASN A 246 -6.73 13.19 7.91
CA ASN A 246 -6.06 12.89 9.17
C ASN A 246 -5.38 11.51 9.18
N LYS A 247 -5.74 10.59 8.27
CA LYS A 247 -5.10 9.26 8.18
C LYS A 247 -3.88 9.27 7.27
N ASP A 248 -3.72 10.29 6.43
CA ASP A 248 -2.68 10.33 5.41
C ASP A 248 -1.96 11.69 5.42
N PRO A 249 -0.79 11.77 6.10
CA PRO A 249 0.01 12.99 6.15
C PRO A 249 0.44 13.49 4.76
N GLU A 250 0.53 12.63 3.75
CA GLU A 250 0.86 13.06 2.39
C GLU A 250 -0.30 13.85 1.77
N LEU A 251 -1.56 13.47 2.05
CA LEU A 251 -2.73 14.23 1.59
C LEU A 251 -2.83 15.60 2.27
N LEU A 252 -2.45 15.70 3.54
CA LEU A 252 -2.37 16.99 4.23
C LEU A 252 -1.31 17.89 3.58
N ALA A 253 -0.16 17.35 3.18
CA ALA A 253 0.87 18.14 2.50
C ALA A 253 0.41 18.69 1.12
N LEU A 254 -0.53 18.00 0.46
CA LEU A 254 -1.11 18.44 -0.81
C LEU A 254 -2.11 19.60 -0.67
N LEU A 255 -2.71 19.80 0.51
CA LEU A 255 -3.60 20.96 0.77
C LEU A 255 -2.87 22.29 0.67
N ASP A 256 -1.59 22.30 1.07
CA ASP A 256 -0.75 23.50 1.12
C ASP A 256 0.17 23.66 -0.12
N ASP A 257 -0.02 22.83 -1.15
CA ASP A 257 0.76 22.93 -2.39
C ASP A 257 0.31 24.15 -3.22
N THR A 258 0.89 25.31 -2.89
CA THR A 258 0.68 26.58 -3.59
C THR A 258 1.65 26.79 -4.76
N SER A 259 2.34 25.75 -5.23
CA SER A 259 3.13 25.87 -6.47
C SER A 259 2.17 26.09 -7.66
N ASP A 260 2.58 26.83 -8.70
CA ASP A 260 1.79 27.46 -9.78
C ASP A 260 0.90 26.52 -10.67
N GLY A 261 0.35 25.42 -10.14
CA GLY A 261 -0.50 24.47 -10.87
C GLY A 261 -1.48 23.66 -10.00
N GLY A 262 -1.71 24.03 -8.74
CA GLY A 262 -2.69 23.38 -7.86
C GLY A 262 -4.16 23.65 -8.26
N ILE A 263 -5.08 22.84 -7.76
CA ILE A 263 -6.53 23.03 -7.96
C ILE A 263 -7.13 23.71 -6.72
N GLU A 264 -7.76 24.87 -6.89
CA GLU A 264 -8.40 25.59 -5.78
C GLU A 264 -9.62 24.82 -5.26
N VAL A 265 -9.63 24.53 -3.95
CA VAL A 265 -10.75 23.88 -3.25
C VAL A 265 -11.23 24.76 -2.12
N VAL A 266 -12.50 25.15 -2.18
CA VAL A 266 -13.11 26.00 -1.14
C VAL A 266 -13.52 25.13 0.05
N LEU A 267 -12.90 25.37 1.21
CA LEU A 267 -13.24 24.71 2.47
C LEU A 267 -14.05 25.66 3.37
N SER A 268 -15.09 25.14 4.02
CA SER A 268 -15.80 25.93 5.03
C SER A 268 -14.94 26.11 6.28
N LYS A 269 -15.12 27.23 7.01
CA LYS A 269 -14.37 27.52 8.24
C LYS A 269 -14.42 26.37 9.26
N GLY A 270 -15.59 25.74 9.44
CA GLY A 270 -15.74 24.61 10.36
C GLY A 270 -15.00 23.35 9.91
N VAL A 271 -14.86 23.12 8.58
CA VAL A 271 -14.02 22.04 8.04
C VAL A 271 -12.56 22.32 8.37
N VAL A 272 -12.07 23.53 8.09
CA VAL A 272 -10.69 23.93 8.36
C VAL A 272 -10.35 23.80 9.85
N GLU A 273 -11.24 24.24 10.74
CA GLU A 273 -11.07 24.13 12.20
C GLU A 273 -11.11 22.67 12.69
N SER A 274 -11.76 21.77 11.96
CA SER A 274 -11.88 20.34 12.29
C SER A 274 -10.80 19.47 11.66
N ILE A 275 -10.03 20.01 10.70
CA ILE A 275 -8.81 19.36 10.23
C ILE A 275 -7.81 19.49 11.38
N HIS A 276 -7.63 18.40 12.11
CA HIS A 276 -6.49 18.26 12.98
C HIS A 276 -5.28 18.16 12.06
N VAL A 277 -4.57 19.28 11.86
CA VAL A 277 -3.19 19.20 11.42
C VAL A 277 -2.53 18.30 12.45
N LEU A 278 -2.33 17.02 12.10
CA LEU A 278 -1.67 16.07 12.99
C LEU A 278 -0.41 16.78 13.45
N ALA A 279 -0.28 16.99 14.76
CA ALA A 279 0.97 17.49 15.28
C ALA A 279 2.06 16.58 14.71
N PRO A 280 3.14 17.13 14.11
CA PRO A 280 4.13 16.32 13.44
C PRO A 280 4.56 15.24 14.43
N ARG A 281 4.31 13.97 14.06
CA ARG A 281 4.57 12.83 14.95
C ARG A 281 6.01 12.92 15.41
N LYS A 282 6.21 12.99 16.72
CA LYS A 282 7.56 13.12 17.27
C LYS A 282 8.11 11.73 17.50
N LEU A 283 9.30 11.48 16.99
CA LEU A 283 10.05 10.28 17.29
C LEU A 283 10.81 10.50 18.59
N LYS A 284 10.52 9.69 19.61
CA LYS A 284 11.28 9.66 20.86
C LYS A 284 12.08 8.36 20.89
N ALA A 285 13.40 8.48 20.86
CA ALA A 285 14.32 7.37 20.76
C ALA A 285 15.16 7.21 22.03
N LEU A 286 15.24 5.99 22.54
CA LEU A 286 16.25 5.55 23.49
C LEU A 286 17.24 4.66 22.76
N VAL A 287 18.52 5.02 22.79
CA VAL A 287 19.59 4.29 22.11
C VAL A 287 20.58 3.82 23.17
N VAL A 288 20.77 2.51 23.27
CA VAL A 288 21.54 1.88 24.36
C VAL A 288 22.57 0.92 23.78
N GLY A 289 23.84 1.12 24.13
CA GLY A 289 24.92 0.17 23.88
C GLY A 289 25.54 -0.28 25.20
N MET A 290 25.63 -1.59 25.42
CA MET A 290 26.14 -2.17 26.66
C MET A 290 27.36 -3.04 26.40
N ASP A 291 28.53 -2.54 26.78
CA ASP A 291 29.74 -3.35 26.90
C ASP A 291 29.88 -3.87 28.34
N CYS A 292 30.04 -5.18 28.49
CA CYS A 292 30.19 -5.84 29.79
C CYS A 292 31.65 -6.27 30.00
N ASP A 293 32.33 -5.71 31.00
CA ASP A 293 33.68 -6.15 31.38
C ASP A 293 33.68 -7.63 31.79
N GLY A 294 34.63 -8.41 31.26
CA GLY A 294 34.86 -9.81 31.65
C GLY A 294 34.35 -10.88 30.68
N SER A 295 33.81 -10.49 29.53
CA SER A 295 33.57 -11.41 28.42
C SER A 295 34.89 -11.76 27.72
N GLU A 296 35.48 -12.92 28.05
CA GLU A 296 36.63 -13.46 27.30
C GLU A 296 36.27 -13.76 25.82
N ALA A 297 34.97 -13.76 25.47
CA ALA A 297 34.47 -14.12 24.15
C ALA A 297 34.50 -12.97 23.12
N PHE A 298 34.53 -11.71 23.56
CA PHE A 298 34.55 -10.54 22.67
C PHE A 298 35.67 -9.58 23.09
N THR A 299 36.79 -9.62 22.36
CA THR A 299 38.06 -8.96 22.70
C THR A 299 38.10 -7.44 22.40
N GLY A 300 36.97 -6.73 22.45
CA GLY A 300 36.93 -5.29 22.23
C GLY A 300 36.01 -4.60 23.24
N GLN A 301 36.59 -3.93 24.24
CA GLN A 301 35.84 -2.93 25.00
C GLN A 301 35.38 -1.83 24.03
N GLY A 302 34.11 -1.44 24.07
CA GLY A 302 33.59 -0.32 23.29
C GLY A 302 32.66 -0.67 22.12
N VAL A 303 32.55 -1.95 21.74
CA VAL A 303 31.94 -2.33 20.46
C VAL A 303 30.44 -2.01 20.42
N PHE A 304 29.68 -2.37 21.46
CA PHE A 304 28.23 -2.11 21.46
C PHE A 304 27.91 -0.63 21.63
N ALA A 305 28.69 0.12 22.41
CA ALA A 305 28.53 1.58 22.46
C ALA A 305 28.87 2.26 21.14
N ASP A 306 29.87 1.79 20.40
CA ASP A 306 30.21 2.37 19.10
C ASP A 306 29.06 2.21 18.10
N TRP A 307 28.36 1.08 18.15
CA TRP A 307 27.17 0.83 17.33
C TRP A 307 25.99 1.71 17.74
N ALA A 308 25.71 1.78 19.04
CA ALA A 308 24.70 2.67 19.60
C ALA A 308 24.99 4.13 19.24
N SER A 309 26.24 4.57 19.35
CA SER A 309 26.69 5.92 18.97
C SER A 309 26.48 6.18 17.48
N SER A 310 26.82 5.22 16.62
CA SER A 310 26.62 5.32 15.17
C SER A 310 25.14 5.42 14.81
N PHE A 311 24.28 4.67 15.50
CA PHE A 311 22.84 4.71 15.29
C PHE A 311 22.22 6.02 15.82
N ALA A 312 22.66 6.50 16.99
CA ALA A 312 22.25 7.79 17.54
C ALA A 312 22.67 8.94 16.61
N GLN A 313 23.88 8.91 16.07
CA GLN A 313 24.37 9.90 15.09
C GLN A 313 23.50 9.91 13.84
N LEU A 314 23.10 8.74 13.31
CA LEU A 314 22.16 8.68 12.19
C LEU A 314 20.84 9.37 12.55
N LEU A 315 20.26 9.08 13.72
CA LEU A 315 19.01 9.70 14.12
C LEU A 315 19.15 11.22 14.23
N GLN A 316 20.28 11.74 14.71
CA GLN A 316 20.61 13.17 14.72
C GLN A 316 20.78 13.76 13.31
N GLU A 317 21.43 13.04 12.39
CA GLU A 317 21.54 13.44 10.98
C GLU A 317 20.14 13.58 10.33
N LEU A 318 19.21 12.68 10.70
CA LEU A 318 17.82 12.73 10.25
C LEU A 318 17.01 13.82 10.97
N GLU A 319 17.35 14.17 12.21
CA GLU A 319 16.79 15.26 13.03
C GLU A 319 17.14 16.65 12.47
N THR A 320 18.37 16.87 12.00
CA THR A 320 18.74 18.18 11.39
C THR A 320 17.91 18.55 10.16
N LYS A 321 17.11 17.60 9.65
CA LYS A 321 16.13 17.80 8.57
C LYS A 321 14.67 17.88 9.05
N ASN A 322 14.35 17.56 10.32
CA ASN A 322 13.00 17.57 10.91
C ASN A 322 13.06 17.88 12.42
N GLU A 323 12.40 18.95 12.90
CA GLU A 323 12.34 19.36 14.32
C GLU A 323 11.58 18.40 15.28
N SER A 324 11.47 17.12 14.93
CA SER A 324 10.55 16.16 15.54
C SER A 324 11.22 14.91 16.12
N VAL A 325 12.55 14.86 16.28
CA VAL A 325 13.25 13.70 16.87
C VAL A 325 13.87 14.07 18.22
N PHE A 326 13.63 13.26 19.25
CA PHE A 326 14.22 13.42 20.60
C PHE A 326 15.00 12.16 20.94
N ILE A 327 16.31 12.29 21.17
CA ILE A 327 17.21 11.14 21.34
C ILE A 327 17.82 11.16 22.74
N THR A 328 17.59 10.08 23.49
CA THR A 328 18.34 9.77 24.72
C THR A 328 19.35 8.68 24.41
N HIS A 329 20.64 8.97 24.52
CA HIS A 329 21.71 8.01 24.28
C HIS A 329 22.35 7.60 25.61
N LEU A 330 22.44 6.29 25.85
CA LEU A 330 23.04 5.68 27.03
C LEU A 330 24.24 4.82 26.61
N ASP A 331 25.40 5.11 27.20
CA ASP A 331 26.69 4.51 26.86
C ASP A 331 27.16 3.47 27.91
N ASN A 332 28.42 3.06 27.80
CA ASN A 332 29.06 1.85 28.34
C ASN A 332 29.08 1.61 29.84
N GLU A 333 28.38 2.41 30.63
CA GLU A 333 28.28 2.22 32.08
C GLU A 333 26.84 2.28 32.56
N THR A 334 25.90 1.98 31.68
CA THR A 334 24.48 2.10 31.99
C THR A 334 23.98 0.84 32.69
N SER A 335 23.59 0.99 33.96
CA SER A 335 22.95 -0.07 34.72
C SER A 335 21.56 -0.40 34.18
N LYS A 336 21.10 -1.63 34.46
CA LYS A 336 19.73 -2.07 34.17
C LYS A 336 18.68 -1.05 34.65
N ASP A 337 18.83 -0.60 35.89
CA ASP A 337 17.88 0.34 36.52
C ASP A 337 17.76 1.64 35.74
N ARG A 338 18.89 2.18 35.24
CA ARG A 338 18.92 3.41 34.46
C ARG A 338 18.26 3.22 33.08
N ILE A 339 18.46 2.08 32.43
CA ILE A 339 17.78 1.76 31.15
C ILE A 339 16.27 1.76 31.36
N LEU A 340 15.78 1.03 32.37
CA LEU A 340 14.35 0.93 32.67
C LEU A 340 13.75 2.27 33.09
N GLU A 341 14.47 3.07 33.87
CA GLU A 341 14.06 4.42 34.26
C GLU A 341 13.90 5.33 33.04
N GLN A 342 14.90 5.37 32.15
CA GLN A 342 14.84 6.19 30.94
C GLN A 342 13.76 5.71 29.98
N TRP A 343 13.58 4.40 29.83
CA TRP A 343 12.52 3.84 28.98
C TRP A 343 11.12 4.18 29.50
N ARG A 344 10.89 4.06 30.82
CA ARG A 344 9.63 4.48 31.45
C ARG A 344 9.39 5.98 31.28
N SER A 345 10.39 6.80 31.59
CA SER A 345 10.30 8.25 31.42
C SER A 345 9.95 8.64 29.99
N LEU A 346 10.55 7.98 29.00
CA LEU A 346 10.29 8.24 27.60
C LEU A 346 8.86 7.85 27.20
N VAL A 347 8.35 6.70 27.67
CA VAL A 347 6.96 6.26 27.47
C VAL A 347 5.96 7.19 28.17
N GLU A 348 6.22 7.60 29.41
CA GLU A 348 5.33 8.46 30.19
C GLU A 348 5.22 9.87 29.61
N ASN A 349 6.31 10.38 29.03
CA ASN A 349 6.34 11.71 28.43
C ASN A 349 5.85 11.73 26.99
N ALA A 350 5.59 10.58 26.36
CA ALA A 350 5.15 10.49 24.98
C ALA A 350 3.63 10.68 24.83
N GLY A 351 3.23 11.49 23.85
CA GLY A 351 1.83 11.68 23.49
C GLY A 351 1.28 10.50 22.72
N GLU A 352 -0.06 10.45 22.58
CA GLU A 352 -0.74 9.36 21.87
C GLU A 352 -0.34 9.28 20.38
N GLU A 353 0.08 10.39 19.79
CA GLU A 353 0.50 10.48 18.38
C GLU A 353 2.02 10.27 18.17
N ASP A 354 2.80 10.24 19.25
CA ASP A 354 4.25 10.10 19.19
C ASP A 354 4.65 8.66 18.78
N ASP A 355 5.86 8.54 18.23
CA ASP A 355 6.50 7.28 17.89
C ASP A 355 7.62 6.99 18.88
N LEU A 356 7.67 5.77 19.40
CA LEU A 356 8.76 5.34 20.28
C LEU A 356 9.73 4.42 19.55
N LEU A 357 11.02 4.63 19.80
CA LEU A 357 12.09 3.78 19.30
C LEU A 357 13.02 3.37 20.42
N LEU A 358 13.27 2.07 20.58
CA LEU A 358 14.35 1.56 21.41
C LEU A 358 15.37 0.85 20.51
N TYR A 359 16.58 1.36 20.45
CA TYR A 359 17.73 0.62 19.93
C TYR A 359 18.50 0.02 21.10
N LEU A 360 18.70 -1.30 21.09
CA LEU A 360 19.39 -2.03 22.14
C LEU A 360 20.50 -2.89 21.53
N ALA A 361 21.74 -2.64 21.92
CA ALA A 361 22.90 -3.43 21.53
C ALA A 361 23.65 -3.95 22.76
N GLY A 362 23.97 -5.25 22.77
CA GLY A 362 24.66 -5.88 23.89
C GLY A 362 24.67 -7.40 23.86
N GLU A 363 25.49 -8.00 24.71
CA GLU A 363 25.49 -9.45 24.91
C GLU A 363 24.23 -9.92 25.61
N SER A 364 23.73 -11.10 25.26
CA SER A 364 22.58 -11.70 25.92
C SER A 364 22.76 -13.19 26.16
N THR A 365 21.87 -13.74 26.98
CA THR A 365 21.67 -15.17 27.16
C THR A 365 20.19 -15.47 27.18
N VAL A 366 19.79 -16.70 26.83
CA VAL A 366 18.41 -17.16 27.01
C VAL A 366 18.31 -18.03 28.25
N GLU A 367 17.39 -17.68 29.15
CA GLU A 367 17.05 -18.47 30.32
C GLU A 367 15.53 -18.63 30.40
N GLN A 368 15.05 -19.88 30.51
CA GLN A 368 13.61 -20.20 30.59
C GLN A 368 12.77 -19.61 29.43
N GLY A 369 13.36 -19.43 28.25
CA GLY A 369 12.69 -18.86 27.08
C GLY A 369 12.68 -17.33 27.03
N HIS A 370 13.28 -16.66 28.01
CA HIS A 370 13.46 -15.21 28.05
C HIS A 370 14.84 -14.80 27.60
N CYS A 371 14.92 -13.74 26.80
CA CYS A 371 16.18 -13.08 26.46
C CYS A 371 16.60 -12.17 27.62
N LEU A 372 17.79 -12.41 28.14
CA LEU A 372 18.41 -11.67 29.24
C LEU A 372 19.65 -10.95 28.71
N VAL A 373 19.54 -9.65 28.51
CA VAL A 373 20.66 -8.81 28.05
C VAL A 373 21.53 -8.44 29.24
N ARG A 374 22.83 -8.64 29.11
CA ARG A 374 23.81 -8.39 30.17
C ARG A 374 23.99 -6.88 30.34
N CYS A 375 23.92 -6.42 31.58
CA CYS A 375 24.15 -5.03 31.94
C CYS A 375 25.33 -4.93 32.94
N PRO A 376 26.17 -3.88 32.82
CA PRO A 376 27.18 -3.57 33.81
C PRO A 376 26.59 -3.48 35.23
N GLY A 377 27.33 -4.01 36.19
CA GLY A 377 26.99 -3.88 37.60
C GLY A 377 27.19 -2.49 38.18
N LYS A 378 26.70 -2.29 39.41
CA LYS A 378 27.02 -1.07 40.17
C LYS A 378 28.53 -1.00 40.40
N LYS A 379 29.15 0.13 40.01
CA LYS A 379 30.57 0.42 40.28
C LYS A 379 30.89 0.17 41.76
N GLY A 380 31.84 -0.73 42.02
CA GLY A 380 32.30 -1.08 43.37
C GLY A 380 31.68 -2.35 43.99
N ALA A 381 30.77 -3.04 43.30
CA ALA A 381 30.32 -4.37 43.72
C ALA A 381 31.44 -5.42 43.51
N ALA A 382 31.49 -6.46 44.36
CA ALA A 382 32.38 -7.59 44.16
C ALA A 382 32.06 -8.27 42.81
N ALA A 383 33.08 -8.80 42.12
CA ALA A 383 32.95 -9.37 40.76
C ALA A 383 31.85 -10.45 40.62
N SER A 384 31.50 -11.13 41.72
CA SER A 384 30.43 -12.14 41.77
C SER A 384 29.02 -11.58 42.01
N ASP A 385 28.89 -10.34 42.49
CA ASP A 385 27.61 -9.66 42.81
C ASP A 385 27.27 -8.55 41.80
N GLY A 386 28.09 -8.36 40.77
CA GLY A 386 28.01 -7.22 39.87
C GLY A 386 27.01 -7.37 38.72
N MET A 387 26.98 -8.51 38.03
CA MET A 387 26.26 -8.60 36.75
C MET A 387 24.73 -8.53 36.93
N GLN A 388 24.12 -7.57 36.25
CA GLN A 388 22.66 -7.44 36.16
C GLN A 388 22.18 -7.92 34.79
N PHE A 389 20.93 -8.36 34.71
CA PHE A 389 20.30 -8.79 33.47
C PHE A 389 19.00 -8.04 33.24
N LEU A 390 18.89 -7.44 32.06
CA LEU A 390 17.67 -6.82 31.55
C LEU A 390 16.87 -7.88 30.79
N ALA A 391 15.69 -8.24 31.31
CA ALA A 391 14.83 -9.21 30.65
C ALA A 391 13.96 -8.55 29.58
N ASP A 392 13.73 -9.27 28.49
CA ASP A 392 12.79 -8.89 27.42
C ASP A 392 11.40 -8.49 27.95
N THR A 393 10.87 -9.22 28.93
CA THR A 393 9.59 -8.94 29.60
C THR A 393 9.55 -7.60 30.33
N GLU A 394 10.67 -7.10 30.85
CA GLU A 394 10.71 -5.81 31.54
C GLU A 394 10.58 -4.66 30.54
N ILE A 395 11.25 -4.77 29.39
CA ILE A 395 11.11 -3.83 28.27
C ILE A 395 9.70 -3.92 27.67
N GLY A 396 9.22 -5.15 27.42
CA GLY A 396 7.92 -5.40 26.82
C GLY A 396 6.76 -4.93 27.69
N SER A 397 6.82 -5.12 29.01
CA SER A 397 5.80 -4.60 29.92
C SER A 397 5.67 -3.08 29.81
N ILE A 398 6.80 -2.36 29.83
CA ILE A 398 6.79 -0.89 29.72
C ILE A 398 6.30 -0.44 28.34
N ALA A 399 6.76 -1.10 27.27
CA ALA A 399 6.40 -0.77 25.90
C ALA A 399 4.91 -1.02 25.61
N ASN A 400 4.36 -2.11 26.12
CA ASN A 400 2.97 -2.50 25.88
C ASN A 400 1.98 -1.60 26.62
N ASP A 401 2.36 -1.05 27.77
CA ASP A 401 1.57 -0.08 28.55
C ASP A 401 1.51 1.33 27.91
N SER A 402 2.36 1.61 26.91
CA SER A 402 2.40 2.88 26.19
C SER A 402 1.07 3.20 25.48
N ARG A 403 0.71 4.48 25.37
CA ARG A 403 -0.42 4.94 24.54
C ARG A 403 -0.01 5.53 23.19
N CYS A 404 1.28 5.43 22.86
CA CYS A 404 1.84 5.98 21.63
C CYS A 404 1.28 5.29 20.39
N ALA A 405 1.36 5.98 19.27
CA ALA A 405 0.83 5.51 18.00
C ALA A 405 1.69 4.37 17.41
N SER A 406 2.99 4.34 17.71
CA SER A 406 3.83 3.17 17.40
C SER A 406 4.96 2.97 18.40
N VAL A 407 5.41 1.72 18.53
CA VAL A 407 6.61 1.36 19.27
C VAL A 407 7.46 0.45 18.40
N THR A 408 8.69 0.87 18.11
CA THR A 408 9.65 0.12 17.33
C THR A 408 10.84 -0.28 18.19
N LEU A 409 11.19 -1.55 18.19
CA LEU A 409 12.39 -2.06 18.84
C LEU A 409 13.39 -2.49 17.77
N VAL A 410 14.65 -2.06 17.88
CA VAL A 410 15.77 -2.48 17.03
C VAL A 410 16.79 -3.15 17.93
N LEU A 411 16.89 -4.48 17.81
CA LEU A 411 17.61 -5.34 18.74
C LEU A 411 18.85 -5.92 18.05
N GLU A 412 20.01 -5.36 18.37
CA GLU A 412 21.33 -5.90 18.05
C GLU A 412 21.85 -6.67 19.28
N VAL A 413 21.09 -7.68 19.69
CA VAL A 413 21.45 -8.58 20.80
C VAL A 413 21.36 -10.02 20.33
N ASP A 414 22.19 -10.89 20.88
CA ASP A 414 22.12 -12.31 20.57
C ASP A 414 20.75 -12.89 20.98
N GLN A 415 20.28 -13.95 20.31
CA GLN A 415 19.10 -14.71 20.74
C GLN A 415 17.85 -13.83 21.03
N CYS A 416 17.68 -12.74 20.27
CA CYS A 416 16.66 -11.71 20.47
C CYS A 416 15.26 -12.08 19.97
N GLY A 417 15.10 -13.21 19.30
CA GLY A 417 13.83 -13.59 18.64
C GLY A 417 12.68 -14.00 19.57
N THR A 418 12.69 -13.62 20.85
CA THR A 418 11.60 -13.97 21.78
C THR A 418 10.34 -13.16 21.50
N GLY A 419 9.17 -13.73 21.84
CA GLY A 419 7.88 -13.04 21.68
C GLY A 419 7.55 -12.05 22.81
N PHE A 420 8.46 -11.85 23.76
CA PHE A 420 8.18 -11.09 24.99
C PHE A 420 8.61 -9.62 24.93
N TRP A 421 9.37 -9.23 23.90
CA TRP A 421 9.82 -7.86 23.71
C TRP A 421 8.68 -6.86 23.47
N LEU A 422 7.63 -7.30 22.78
CA LEU A 422 6.54 -6.43 22.36
C LEU A 422 5.31 -7.25 21.99
N ASP A 423 4.10 -6.77 22.32
CA ASP A 423 2.85 -7.43 21.92
C ASP A 423 2.61 -7.25 20.42
N PRO A 424 2.64 -8.33 19.61
CA PRO A 424 2.40 -8.25 18.16
C PRO A 424 0.94 -7.98 17.82
N GLY A 425 0.00 -8.12 18.76
CA GLY A 425 -1.43 -7.86 18.56
C GLY A 425 -1.78 -6.37 18.57
N LYS A 426 -0.91 -5.52 19.12
CA LYS A 426 -1.12 -4.08 19.19
C LYS A 426 -0.66 -3.40 17.90
N THR A 427 -1.55 -2.61 17.30
CA THR A 427 -1.25 -1.89 16.05
C THR A 427 -0.12 -0.89 16.25
N GLY A 428 0.81 -0.81 15.30
CA GLY A 428 1.98 0.08 15.37
C GLY A 428 3.22 -0.54 16.02
N ASN A 429 3.08 -1.67 16.72
CA ASN A 429 4.20 -2.36 17.32
C ASN A 429 5.08 -3.07 16.26
N CYS A 430 6.40 -2.88 16.33
CA CYS A 430 7.35 -3.48 15.41
C CYS A 430 8.65 -3.87 16.11
N VAL A 431 9.22 -5.02 15.74
CA VAL A 431 10.52 -5.48 16.24
C VAL A 431 11.40 -5.84 15.05
N PHE A 432 12.57 -5.23 14.98
CA PHE A 432 13.67 -5.60 14.10
C PHE A 432 14.74 -6.28 14.96
N ALA A 433 14.97 -7.56 14.73
CA ALA A 433 15.88 -8.39 15.50
C ALA A 433 17.03 -8.87 14.62
N SER A 434 18.27 -8.80 15.12
CA SER A 434 19.47 -9.23 14.38
C SER A 434 19.55 -10.76 14.20
N GLY A 435 18.84 -11.54 15.02
CA GLY A 435 18.86 -13.01 14.99
C GLY A 435 17.50 -13.65 15.30
N ARG A 436 17.38 -14.96 15.05
CA ARG A 436 16.18 -15.77 15.35
C ARG A 436 16.18 -16.29 16.79
N TYR A 437 15.02 -16.75 17.27
CA TYR A 437 14.86 -17.35 18.61
C TYR A 437 15.75 -18.58 18.82
N GLU A 438 15.82 -19.47 17.82
CA GLU A 438 16.54 -20.76 17.89
C GLU A 438 18.00 -20.66 17.45
N GLU A 439 18.37 -19.55 16.81
CA GLU A 439 19.75 -19.28 16.44
C GLU A 439 20.45 -18.63 17.65
N ARG A 440 21.21 -19.43 18.41
CA ARG A 440 22.49 -18.89 18.90
C ARG A 440 23.16 -18.31 17.66
N ASN A 441 23.64 -17.07 17.69
CA ASN A 441 24.49 -16.55 16.62
C ASN A 441 25.63 -17.56 16.41
N GLY A 442 25.42 -18.41 15.41
CA GLY A 442 26.07 -19.69 15.26
C GLY A 442 27.37 -19.50 14.53
N SER A 443 28.25 -18.67 15.08
CA SER A 443 29.64 -18.61 14.66
C SER A 443 30.53 -18.09 15.79
N GLY A 444 30.81 -19.02 16.70
CA GLY A 444 32.19 -19.26 17.11
C GLY A 444 33.13 -19.65 15.95
N GLN A 445 32.72 -19.45 14.68
CA GLN A 445 33.62 -19.32 13.55
C GLN A 445 33.93 -17.83 13.36
N HIS A 446 35.08 -17.47 13.92
CA HIS A 446 35.86 -16.28 13.64
C HIS A 446 35.87 -15.90 12.14
N ILE A 447 34.96 -15.03 11.72
CA ILE A 447 35.27 -14.03 10.69
C ILE A 447 35.66 -12.76 11.45
N ASP A 448 36.85 -12.26 11.13
CA ASP A 448 37.69 -11.32 11.90
C ASP A 448 36.94 -10.16 12.61
N ASN A 449 37.38 -9.89 13.84
CA ASN A 449 36.69 -9.23 14.94
C ASN A 449 36.68 -7.68 14.90
N ARG A 450 36.75 -7.04 13.72
CA ARG A 450 36.91 -5.56 13.65
C ARG A 450 35.88 -4.79 12.81
N GLU A 451 35.01 -5.46 12.05
CA GLU A 451 33.97 -4.82 11.22
C GLU A 451 32.53 -5.18 11.63
N ARG A 452 32.33 -5.57 12.89
CA ARG A 452 31.05 -6.12 13.39
C ARG A 452 30.02 -5.01 13.65
N GLY A 453 28.74 -5.40 13.59
CA GLY A 453 27.56 -4.52 13.54
C GLY A 453 26.85 -4.58 12.19
N ILE A 454 26.86 -5.73 11.48
CA ILE A 454 26.31 -5.86 10.12
C ILE A 454 24.84 -5.47 10.09
N PHE A 455 24.06 -5.91 11.08
CA PHE A 455 22.65 -5.57 11.17
C PHE A 455 22.47 -4.07 11.43
N THR A 456 23.18 -3.49 12.40
CA THR A 456 23.20 -2.04 12.64
C THR A 456 23.63 -1.24 11.40
N LYS A 457 24.65 -1.69 10.67
CA LYS A 457 25.14 -1.07 9.43
C LYS A 457 24.11 -1.17 8.30
N ALA A 458 23.44 -2.31 8.17
CA ALA A 458 22.35 -2.51 7.22
C ALA A 458 21.14 -1.62 7.58
N MET A 459 20.77 -1.53 8.86
CA MET A 459 19.76 -0.62 9.39
C MET A 459 20.10 0.84 9.05
N ILE A 460 21.33 1.26 9.31
CA ILE A 460 21.79 2.63 9.03
C ILE A 460 21.74 2.92 7.54
N THR A 461 22.23 2.01 6.70
CA THR A 461 22.21 2.17 5.23
C THR A 461 20.79 2.23 4.69
N GLY A 462 19.92 1.32 5.15
CA GLY A 462 18.51 1.28 4.80
C GLY A 462 17.79 2.58 5.16
N LEU A 463 17.96 3.06 6.39
CA LEU A 463 17.38 4.33 6.86
C LEU A 463 17.93 5.55 6.11
N ARG A 464 19.22 5.58 5.74
CA ARG A 464 19.78 6.67 4.93
C ARG A 464 19.22 6.70 3.52
N LYS A 465 19.03 5.53 2.91
CA LYS A 465 18.48 5.40 1.56
C LYS A 465 17.01 5.80 1.50
N SER A 466 16.27 5.41 2.53
CA SER A 466 14.81 5.50 2.57
C SER A 466 14.30 6.75 3.30
N GLY A 467 15.12 7.35 4.18
CA GLY A 467 14.72 8.47 5.04
C GLY A 467 13.76 8.03 6.16
N LEU A 468 13.23 9.00 6.92
CA LEU A 468 12.24 8.74 7.99
C LEU A 468 10.81 8.53 7.47
N ARG A 469 10.55 8.73 6.18
CA ARG A 469 9.20 8.65 5.57
C ARG A 469 8.95 7.31 4.88
N VAL A 470 9.36 6.19 5.48
CA VAL A 470 9.08 4.85 4.95
C VAL A 470 8.34 3.98 5.92
N THR A 471 7.54 3.06 5.37
CA THR A 471 6.87 2.04 6.17
C THR A 471 7.89 1.06 6.75
N ASN A 472 7.63 0.52 7.94
CA ASN A 472 8.45 -0.53 8.56
C ASN A 472 8.67 -1.73 7.63
N ARG A 473 7.67 -2.06 6.79
CA ARG A 473 7.79 -3.15 5.81
C ARG A 473 8.82 -2.83 4.73
N GLN A 474 8.79 -1.62 4.17
CA GLN A 474 9.77 -1.23 3.16
C GLN A 474 11.17 -1.16 3.77
N LEU A 475 11.29 -0.56 4.96
CA LEU A 475 12.55 -0.54 5.70
C LEU A 475 13.10 -1.95 5.94
N PHE A 476 12.25 -2.91 6.34
CA PHE A 476 12.67 -4.30 6.50
C PHE A 476 13.24 -4.89 5.21
N VAL A 477 12.60 -4.65 4.06
CA VAL A 477 13.06 -5.15 2.76
C VAL A 477 14.42 -4.54 2.40
N ASP A 478 14.57 -3.24 2.59
CA ASP A 478 15.82 -2.52 2.32
C ASP A 478 16.95 -3.05 3.21
N VAL A 479 16.70 -3.14 4.51
CA VAL A 479 17.68 -3.63 5.51
C VAL A 479 18.06 -5.08 5.22
N LEU A 480 17.10 -5.95 4.89
CA LEU A 480 17.38 -7.34 4.55
C LEU A 480 18.23 -7.46 3.28
N SER A 481 18.00 -6.60 2.29
CA SER A 481 18.83 -6.54 1.08
C SER A 481 20.26 -6.13 1.41
N GLU A 482 20.44 -5.03 2.16
CA GLU A 482 21.76 -4.55 2.58
C GLU A 482 22.49 -5.57 3.45
N TYR A 483 21.78 -6.20 4.40
CA TYR A 483 22.31 -7.26 5.26
C TYR A 483 22.85 -8.44 4.45
N ARG A 484 22.11 -8.89 3.41
CA ARG A 484 22.56 -9.98 2.53
C ARG A 484 23.81 -9.59 1.75
N GLN A 485 23.88 -8.37 1.22
CA GLN A 485 25.03 -7.89 0.47
C GLN A 485 26.28 -7.79 1.36
N LEU A 486 26.15 -7.19 2.55
CA LEU A 486 27.25 -7.07 3.51
C LEU A 486 27.74 -8.45 3.95
N THR A 487 26.82 -9.38 4.23
CA THR A 487 27.16 -10.75 4.60
C THR A 487 27.88 -11.49 3.45
N GLN A 488 27.45 -11.32 2.19
CA GLN A 488 28.14 -11.90 1.02
C GLN A 488 29.56 -11.37 0.83
N LEU A 489 29.75 -10.06 1.00
CA LEU A 489 31.08 -9.43 0.91
C LEU A 489 32.03 -10.00 1.97
N LEU A 490 31.55 -10.18 3.19
CA LEU A 490 32.34 -10.78 4.27
C LEU A 490 32.75 -12.21 3.96
N TYR A 491 31.83 -13.05 3.46
CA TYR A 491 32.18 -14.41 3.06
C TYR A 491 33.21 -14.43 1.91
N SER A 492 33.05 -13.58 0.89
CA SER A 492 33.99 -13.49 -0.24
C SER A 492 35.40 -13.04 0.16
N ASN A 493 35.52 -12.16 1.16
CA ASN A 493 36.80 -11.67 1.66
C ASN A 493 37.48 -12.63 2.66
N SER A 494 36.70 -13.51 3.29
CA SER A 494 37.21 -14.50 4.26
C SER A 494 37.88 -15.73 3.63
N GLY A 495 37.84 -15.86 2.29
CA GLY A 495 38.49 -16.96 1.57
C GLY A 495 37.89 -18.35 1.82
N VAL A 496 36.63 -18.40 2.30
CA VAL A 496 35.83 -19.62 2.51
C VAL A 496 34.97 -19.91 1.28
#